data_AF-A0A9D9I8Y1-F1
#
_entry.id   AF-A0A9D9I8Y1-F1
#
_cell.length_a   1.000
_cell.length_b   1.000
_cell.length_c   1.000
_cell.angle_alpha   90.00
_cell.angle_beta   90.00
_cell.angle_gamma   90.00
#
_symmetry.space_group_name_H-M   'P 1'
#
loop_
_entity.id
_entity.type
_entity.pdbx_description
1 polymer ?
#
loop_
_entity_poly.entity_id
_entity_poly.type
_entity_poly.pdbx_seq_one_letter_code
_entity_poly.pdbx_strand_id
1 'polypeptide(L)'
;DAFFTVNKKLADRYGMQCWTNAETFDRDMPIRFLPIKFDKLRLKLEAAARCGYDKAITFEFPHFMSPQSAYLQAGHLFDRYKEYFNIK
;
A
#
# COMPACT_ATOMS: atom_id res chain seq x y z
N ASP A 1 8.56 2.01 12.44
CA ASP A 1 7.83 3.24 12.05
C ASP A 1 8.67 4.51 11.93
N ALA A 2 10.00 4.50 12.15
CA ALA A 2 10.82 5.71 12.12
C ALA A 2 10.71 6.55 10.83
N PHE A 3 10.65 5.90 9.66
CA PHE A 3 10.47 6.57 8.37
C PHE A 3 9.14 7.35 8.28
N PHE A 4 8.03 6.72 8.67
CA PHE A 4 6.70 7.35 8.64
C PHE A 4 6.61 8.52 9.62
N THR A 5 7.16 8.36 10.83
CA THR A 5 7.16 9.42 11.84
C THR A 5 7.94 10.66 11.39
N VAL A 6 9.10 10.49 10.75
CA VAL A 6 9.92 11.62 10.26
C VAL A 6 9.20 12.37 9.15
N ASN A 7 8.63 11.65 8.18
CA ASN A 7 7.89 12.25 7.08
C ASN A 7 6.65 13.02 7.56
N LYS A 8 5.89 12.45 8.50
CA LYS A 8 4.74 13.15 9.08
C LYS A 8 5.15 14.41 9.82
N LYS A 9 6.21 14.35 10.65
CA LYS A 9 6.74 15.54 11.36
C LYS A 9 7.16 16.65 10.40
N LEU A 10 7.76 16.31 9.25
CA LEU A 10 8.12 17.30 8.23
C LEU A 10 6.88 17.89 7.58
N ALA A 11 5.90 17.06 7.21
CA ALA A 11 4.65 17.52 6.63
C ALA A 11 3.91 18.49 7.58
N ASP A 12 3.81 18.13 8.86
CA ASP A 12 3.16 18.97 9.88
C ASP A 12 3.90 20.29 10.11
N ARG A 13 5.24 20.26 10.15
CA ARG A 13 6.08 21.46 10.29
C ARG A 13 5.83 22.48 9.18
N TYR A 14 5.59 22.00 7.96
CA TYR A 14 5.44 22.85 6.78
C TYR A 14 3.98 22.98 6.30
N GLY A 15 3.00 22.50 7.07
CA GLY A 15 1.58 22.60 6.72
C GLY A 15 1.19 21.82 5.46
N MET A 16 1.89 20.72 5.15
CA MET A 16 1.62 19.87 3.99
C MET A 16 0.77 18.66 4.38
N GLN A 17 0.00 18.14 3.42
CA GLN A 17 -0.60 16.81 3.56
C GLN A 17 0.46 15.72 3.41
N CYS A 18 0.41 14.73 4.28
CA CYS A 18 1.31 13.59 4.28
C CYS A 18 0.61 12.36 3.69
N TRP A 19 0.92 12.03 2.45
CA TRP A 19 0.36 10.86 1.76
C TRP A 19 1.38 9.73 1.73
N THR A 20 0.90 8.49 1.65
CA THR A 20 1.74 7.33 1.38
C THR A 20 1.42 6.75 0.01
N ASN A 21 2.46 6.50 -0.79
CA ASN A 21 2.34 5.65 -1.96
C ASN A 21 2.66 4.20 -1.52
N ALA A 22 1.62 3.44 -1.20
CA ALA A 22 1.72 2.07 -0.75
C ALA A 22 1.85 1.13 -1.96
N GLU A 23 3.06 0.94 -2.45
CA GLU A 23 3.36 0.09 -3.61
C GLU A 23 2.72 -1.31 -3.49
N THR A 24 1.95 -1.71 -4.49
CA THR A 24 1.23 -2.99 -4.50
C THR A 24 1.97 -4.11 -5.24
N PHE A 25 3.25 -3.90 -5.55
CA PHE A 25 4.15 -4.89 -6.12
C PHE A 25 5.29 -5.26 -5.16
N ASP A 26 5.84 -6.47 -5.29
CA ASP A 26 6.90 -6.97 -4.42
C ASP A 26 8.29 -6.66 -4.98
N ARG A 27 9.12 -5.97 -4.19
CA ARG A 27 10.52 -5.65 -4.54
C ARG A 27 11.50 -6.72 -4.10
N ASP A 28 11.09 -7.66 -3.25
CA ASP A 28 11.98 -8.66 -2.63
C ASP A 28 12.05 -9.95 -3.45
N MET A 29 11.33 -10.02 -4.57
CA MET A 29 11.31 -11.19 -5.47
C MET A 29 12.33 -11.05 -6.61
N PRO A 30 12.85 -12.17 -7.15
CA PRO A 30 13.80 -12.14 -8.26
C PRO A 30 13.18 -11.60 -9.57
N ILE A 31 11.86 -11.74 -9.74
CA ILE A 31 11.11 -11.15 -10.86
C ILE A 31 10.69 -9.73 -10.47
N ARG A 32 11.06 -8.74 -11.30
CA ARG A 32 10.76 -7.31 -11.10
C ARG A 32 9.71 -6.87 -12.13
N PHE A 33 8.41 -6.74 -11.82
CA PHE A 33 7.75 -6.91 -10.51
C PHE A 33 6.41 -7.67 -10.64
N LEU A 34 6.01 -8.35 -9.57
CA LEU A 34 4.72 -9.03 -9.43
C LEU A 34 3.94 -8.49 -8.21
N PRO A 35 2.63 -8.78 -8.06
CA PRO A 35 1.83 -8.31 -6.93
C PRO A 35 2.45 -8.66 -5.56
N ILE A 36 2.36 -7.72 -4.63
CA ILE A 36 2.91 -7.85 -3.27
C ILE A 36 2.15 -8.88 -2.44
N LYS A 37 2.83 -9.56 -1.50
CA LYS A 37 2.13 -10.31 -0.45
C LYS A 37 1.25 -9.38 0.38
N PHE A 38 -0.01 -9.78 0.62
CA PHE A 38 -0.98 -8.98 1.36
C PHE A 38 -0.48 -8.52 2.74
N ASP A 39 0.21 -9.39 3.51
CA ASP A 39 0.78 -9.02 4.81
C ASP A 39 1.74 -7.82 4.73
N LYS A 40 2.56 -7.74 3.67
CA LYS A 40 3.48 -6.61 3.49
C LYS A 40 2.71 -5.33 3.18
N LEU A 41 1.66 -5.41 2.35
CA LEU A 41 0.78 -4.27 2.07
C LEU A 41 0.08 -3.80 3.36
N ARG A 42 -0.52 -4.72 4.11
CA ARG A 42 -1.19 -4.45 5.38
C ARG A 42 -0.28 -3.75 6.37
N LEU A 43 0.94 -4.26 6.57
CA LEU A 43 1.92 -3.65 7.47
C LEU A 43 2.27 -2.19 7.07
N LYS A 44 2.39 -1.91 5.77
CA LYS A 44 2.61 -0.54 5.27
C LYS A 44 1.42 0.38 5.55
N LEU A 45 0.20 -0.09 5.30
CA LEU A 45 -1.02 0.68 5.54
C LEU A 45 -1.25 0.94 7.04
N GLU A 46 -1.04 -0.07 7.88
CA GLU A 46 -1.15 0.08 9.34
C GLU A 46 -0.10 1.04 9.91
N ALA A 47 1.14 1.01 9.40
CA ALA A 47 2.18 1.94 9.82
C ALA A 47 1.84 3.40 9.44
N ALA A 48 1.31 3.61 8.23
CA ALA A 48 0.83 4.92 7.79
C ALA A 48 -0.34 5.41 8.65
N ALA A 49 -1.31 4.52 8.95
CA ALA A 49 -2.45 4.84 9.80
C ALA A 49 -2.03 5.19 11.24
N ARG A 50 -1.12 4.41 11.85
CA ARG A 50 -0.55 4.71 13.19
C ARG A 50 0.16 6.07 13.23
N CYS A 51 0.78 6.47 12.12
CA CYS A 51 1.46 7.76 12.01
C CYS A 51 0.53 8.90 11.57
N GLY A 52 -0.77 8.68 11.42
CA GLY A 52 -1.73 9.74 11.08
C GLY A 52 -1.55 10.32 9.68
N TYR A 53 -1.23 9.48 8.70
CA TYR A 53 -1.16 9.89 7.30
C TYR A 53 -2.56 10.23 6.75
N ASP A 54 -2.62 11.25 5.90
CA ASP A 54 -3.89 11.82 5.42
C ASP A 54 -4.53 10.97 4.31
N LYS A 55 -3.69 10.30 3.50
CA LYS A 55 -4.14 9.50 2.37
C LYS A 55 -3.16 8.39 2.02
N ALA A 56 -3.69 7.25 1.60
CA ALA A 56 -2.94 6.21 0.91
C ALA A 56 -3.36 6.15 -0.55
N ILE A 57 -2.38 6.10 -1.45
CA ILE A 57 -2.53 5.82 -2.88
C ILE A 57 -1.61 4.66 -3.24
N THR A 58 -1.73 4.10 -4.44
CA THR A 58 -0.85 3.02 -4.89
C THR A 58 -0.40 3.20 -6.33
N PHE A 59 0.86 2.85 -6.57
CA PHE A 59 1.33 2.37 -7.85
C PHE A 59 1.35 0.83 -7.80
N GLU A 60 0.48 0.11 -8.51
CA GLU A 60 -0.65 0.59 -9.31
C GLU A 60 -1.80 -0.45 -9.26
N PHE A 61 -3.05 0.02 -9.34
CA PHE A 61 -4.22 -0.86 -9.23
C PHE A 61 -4.41 -1.81 -10.44
N PRO A 62 -4.44 -1.34 -11.71
CA PRO A 62 -4.67 -2.20 -12.88
C PRO A 62 -3.76 -3.43 -12.95
N HIS A 63 -2.46 -3.26 -12.69
CA HIS A 63 -1.49 -4.35 -12.77
C HIS A 63 -1.45 -5.20 -11.50
N PHE A 64 -1.52 -4.58 -10.31
CA PHE A 64 -1.15 -5.29 -9.09
C PHE A 64 -2.30 -5.54 -8.12
N MET A 65 -3.48 -4.97 -8.34
CA MET A 65 -4.67 -5.21 -7.52
C MET A 65 -5.95 -5.45 -8.31
N SER A 66 -5.96 -5.34 -9.63
CA SER A 66 -7.19 -5.54 -10.40
C SER A 66 -7.54 -7.02 -10.52
N PRO A 67 -8.82 -7.41 -10.35
CA PRO A 67 -9.30 -8.72 -10.77
C PRO A 67 -9.10 -9.02 -12.26
N GLN A 68 -8.91 -7.98 -13.10
CA GLN A 68 -8.70 -8.07 -14.54
C GLN A 68 -7.20 -8.04 -14.92
N SER A 69 -6.29 -8.07 -13.94
CA SER A 69 -4.86 -8.08 -14.24
C SER A 69 -4.44 -9.37 -14.96
N ALA A 70 -3.42 -9.27 -15.82
CA ALA A 70 -2.71 -10.44 -16.35
C ALA A 70 -1.99 -11.23 -15.25
N TYR A 71 -1.68 -10.60 -14.11
CA TYR A 71 -1.13 -11.26 -12.93
C TYR A 71 -2.28 -11.75 -12.05
N LEU A 72 -2.60 -13.05 -12.12
CA LEU A 72 -3.70 -13.67 -11.36
C LEU A 72 -3.63 -13.39 -9.85
N GLN A 73 -2.41 -13.23 -9.32
CA GLN A 73 -2.14 -12.90 -7.92
C GLN A 73 -2.71 -11.53 -7.50
N ALA A 74 -2.92 -10.61 -8.44
CA ALA A 74 -3.53 -9.31 -8.20
C ALA A 74 -5.01 -9.44 -7.81
N GLY A 75 -5.75 -10.34 -8.46
CA GLY A 75 -7.12 -10.67 -8.09
C GLY A 75 -7.19 -11.23 -6.67
N HIS A 76 -6.29 -12.16 -6.33
CA HIS A 76 -6.20 -12.68 -4.96
C HIS A 76 -5.82 -11.60 -3.94
N LEU A 77 -4.91 -10.68 -4.28
CA LEU A 77 -4.57 -9.55 -3.42
C LEU A 77 -5.78 -8.64 -3.19
N PHE A 78 -6.58 -8.38 -4.22
CA PHE A 78 -7.82 -7.62 -4.12
C PHE A 78 -8.82 -8.26 -3.16
N ASP A 79 -9.01 -9.57 -3.27
CA ASP A 79 -9.93 -10.29 -2.39
C ASP A 79 -9.50 -10.20 -0.93
N ARG A 80 -8.21 -10.41 -0.63
CA ARG A 80 -7.69 -10.26 0.74
C ARG A 80 -7.82 -8.84 1.26
N TYR A 81 -7.61 -7.84 0.39
CA TYR A 81 -7.79 -6.44 0.72
C TYR A 81 -9.26 -6.15 1.09
N LYS A 82 -10.22 -6.62 0.27
CA LYS A 82 -11.65 -6.46 0.55
C LYS A 82 -12.07 -7.15 1.85
N GLU A 83 -11.59 -8.37 2.08
CA GLU A 83 -11.87 -9.13 3.32
C GLU A 83 -11.40 -8.37 4.55
N TYR A 84 -10.15 -7.88 4.54
CA TYR A 84 -9.58 -7.16 5.67
C TYR A 84 -10.32 -5.85 5.98
N PHE A 85 -10.73 -5.12 4.95
CA PHE A 85 -11.45 -3.84 5.09
C PHE A 85 -12.98 -3.98 5.10
N ASN A 86 -13.52 -5.20 5.06
CA ASN A 86 -14.96 -5.49 4.97
C ASN A 86 -15.67 -4.72 3.83
N ILE A 87 -15.03 -4.69 2.65
CA ILE A 87 -15.57 -4.03 1.45
C ILE A 87 -16.48 -5.01 0.71
N LYS A 88 -17.71 -4.58 0.41
CA LYS A 88 -18.72 -5.34 -0.35
C LYS A 88 -18.37 -5.45 -1.83
#